data_AF-A0A423PH50-F1
#
_entry.id   AF-A0A423PH50-F1
#
_cell.length_a   1.000
_cell.length_b   1.000
_cell.length_c   1.000
_cell.angle_alpha   90.00
_cell.angle_beta   90.00
_cell.angle_gamma   90.00
#
_symmetry.space_group_name_H-M   'P 1'
#
loop_
_entity.id
_entity.type
_entity.pdbx_description
1 polymer ?
#
loop_
_entity_poly.entity_id
_entity_poly.type
_entity_poly.pdbx_seq_one_letter_code
_entity_poly.pdbx_strand_id
1 'polypeptide(L)'
;MTLFVLIAATSIALLIGVAWVLLIGMPARLEGVLIALAGGALLIAAVLELIQPVINERSLLLPFAALFFGALLYTVLIQVLNRAGWIGMAEGSAGKILMSGVPENLAIGLSLIGFSAIQISALVGSILVSNVPWAANATRGMIDSGHSRARIAATWAGVIAILAAAAIIGRYGFGQAHEAVLDYLRCFAAGAIICALAVDVFPQAFKTDERLTGLATIAGVILALALNQIS
;
A
#
# COMPACT_ATOMS: atom_id res chain seq x y z
N MET A 1 20.39 -4.91 -8.15
CA MET A 1 20.48 -5.38 -6.76
C MET A 1 19.42 -4.71 -5.88
N THR A 2 19.31 -3.37 -5.88
CA THR A 2 18.37 -2.61 -5.02
C THR A 2 16.91 -3.03 -5.14
N LEU A 3 16.37 -3.25 -6.35
CA LEU A 3 14.98 -3.68 -6.54
C LEU A 3 14.63 -4.95 -5.74
N PHE A 4 15.45 -6.00 -5.87
CA PHE A 4 15.18 -7.27 -5.19
C PHE A 4 15.30 -7.15 -3.67
N VAL A 5 16.13 -6.24 -3.16
CA VAL A 5 16.20 -5.94 -1.72
C VAL A 5 14.89 -5.29 -1.25
N LEU A 6 14.33 -4.34 -2.01
CA LEU A 6 13.06 -3.70 -1.65
C LEU A 6 11.87 -4.66 -1.75
N ILE A 7 11.85 -5.52 -2.78
CA ILE A 7 10.84 -6.58 -2.90
C ILE A 7 10.95 -7.55 -1.73
N ALA A 8 12.16 -7.98 -1.36
CA ALA A 8 12.35 -8.87 -0.22
C ALA A 8 11.88 -8.19 1.07
N ALA A 9 12.25 -6.92 1.31
CA ALA A 9 11.84 -6.19 2.50
C ALA A 9 10.31 -6.09 2.62
N THR A 10 9.62 -5.70 1.54
CA THR A 10 8.16 -5.56 1.52
C THR A 10 7.43 -6.90 1.66
N SER A 11 7.97 -7.95 1.06
CA SER A 11 7.47 -9.32 1.21
C SER A 11 7.64 -9.83 2.65
N ILE A 12 8.79 -9.56 3.27
CA ILE A 12 9.07 -9.92 4.66
C ILE A 12 8.09 -9.21 5.59
N ALA A 13 7.79 -7.93 5.37
CA ALA A 13 6.80 -7.20 6.17
C ALA A 13 5.41 -7.88 6.14
N LEU A 14 4.95 -8.31 4.96
CA LEU A 14 3.70 -9.08 4.85
C LEU A 14 3.80 -10.38 5.65
N LEU A 15 4.87 -11.16 5.47
CA LEU A 15 5.08 -12.43 6.18
C LEU A 15 5.15 -12.26 7.71
N ILE A 16 5.74 -11.17 8.20
CA ILE A 16 5.75 -10.82 9.62
C ILE A 16 4.31 -10.64 10.13
N GLY A 17 3.47 -9.91 9.39
CA GLY A 17 2.05 -9.74 9.75
C GLY A 17 1.30 -11.06 9.81
N VAL A 18 1.51 -11.95 8.83
CA VAL A 18 0.93 -13.30 8.81
C VAL A 18 1.39 -14.11 10.03
N ALA A 19 2.70 -14.16 10.28
CA ALA A 19 3.29 -14.91 11.37
C ALA A 19 2.82 -14.41 12.74
N TRP A 20 2.74 -13.08 12.91
CA TRP A 20 2.26 -12.45 14.14
C TRP A 20 0.89 -12.99 14.55
N VAL A 21 -0.04 -13.05 13.60
CA VAL A 21 -1.41 -13.52 13.87
C VAL A 21 -1.47 -15.02 14.09
N LEU A 22 -0.68 -15.81 13.36
CA LEU A 22 -0.65 -17.27 13.53
C LEU A 22 -0.01 -17.73 14.84
N LEU A 23 0.92 -16.94 15.40
CA LEU A 23 1.72 -17.32 16.57
C LEU A 23 1.26 -16.67 17.88
N ILE A 24 0.93 -15.38 17.85
CA ILE A 24 0.65 -14.58 19.06
C ILE A 24 -0.85 -14.25 19.13
N GLY A 25 -1.48 -14.03 17.99
CA GLY A 25 -2.75 -13.32 17.92
C GLY A 25 -2.55 -11.82 18.14
N MET A 26 -3.55 -11.01 17.78
CA MET A 26 -3.49 -9.55 17.93
C MET A 26 -4.86 -9.05 18.41
N PRO A 27 -4.95 -8.19 19.43
CA PRO A 27 -6.24 -7.68 19.87
C PRO A 27 -6.80 -6.69 18.84
N ALA A 28 -8.12 -6.70 18.63
CA ALA A 28 -8.80 -5.86 17.64
C ALA A 28 -8.56 -4.35 17.83
N ARG A 29 -8.32 -3.90 19.07
CA ARG A 29 -7.98 -2.50 19.36
C ARG A 29 -6.60 -2.11 18.84
N LEU A 30 -5.60 -2.98 19.03
CA LEU A 30 -4.25 -2.74 18.54
C LEU A 30 -4.21 -2.77 17.01
N GLU A 31 -5.01 -3.65 16.42
CA GLU A 31 -5.17 -3.75 14.97
C GLU A 31 -5.64 -2.43 14.35
N GLY A 32 -6.77 -1.86 14.81
CA GLY A 32 -7.27 -0.58 14.29
C GLY A 32 -6.25 0.55 14.44
N VAL A 33 -5.58 0.62 15.60
CA VAL A 33 -4.52 1.61 15.86
C VAL A 33 -3.35 1.46 14.87
N LEU A 34 -2.85 0.25 14.67
CA LEU A 34 -1.71 0.02 13.76
C LEU A 34 -2.10 0.27 12.30
N ILE A 35 -3.30 -0.13 11.87
CA ILE A 35 -3.82 0.12 10.52
C ILE A 35 -3.94 1.62 10.27
N ALA A 36 -4.45 2.40 11.22
CA ALA A 36 -4.56 3.85 11.08
C ALA A 36 -3.22 4.57 11.08
N LEU A 37 -2.29 4.17 11.96
CA LEU A 37 -0.92 4.69 11.95
C LEU A 37 -0.26 4.45 10.59
N ALA A 38 -0.34 3.22 10.08
CA ALA A 38 0.12 2.88 8.75
C ALA A 38 -0.55 3.71 7.65
N GLY A 39 -1.87 3.86 7.70
CA GLY A 39 -2.63 4.63 6.72
C GLY A 39 -2.26 6.11 6.70
N GLY A 40 -2.05 6.72 7.87
CA GLY A 40 -1.58 8.10 7.99
C GLY A 40 -0.18 8.29 7.43
N ALA A 41 0.74 7.37 7.71
CA ALA A 41 2.10 7.41 7.17
C ALA A 41 2.12 7.29 5.64
N LEU A 42 1.39 6.30 5.10
CA LEU A 42 1.32 6.05 3.67
C LEU A 42 0.63 7.18 2.91
N LEU A 43 -0.42 7.80 3.48
CA LEU A 43 -1.08 8.97 2.89
C LEU A 43 -0.09 10.10 2.64
N ILE A 44 0.72 10.42 3.65
CA ILE A 44 1.71 11.50 3.55
C ILE A 44 2.85 11.11 2.60
N ALA A 45 3.35 9.88 2.68
CA ALA A 45 4.37 9.40 1.74
C ALA A 45 3.89 9.48 0.29
N ALA A 46 2.64 9.12 0.00
CA ALA A 46 2.07 9.26 -1.35
C ALA A 46 2.05 10.73 -1.80
N VAL A 47 1.74 11.67 -0.91
CA VAL A 47 1.76 13.10 -1.23
C VAL A 47 3.18 13.60 -1.47
N LEU A 48 4.09 13.38 -0.52
CA LEU A 48 5.43 13.96 -0.54
C LEU A 48 6.35 13.32 -1.57
N GLU A 49 6.23 12.00 -1.76
CA GLU A 49 7.18 11.25 -2.60
C GLU A 49 6.66 11.01 -4.01
N LEU A 50 5.34 11.00 -4.24
CA LEU A 50 4.78 10.71 -5.57
C LEU A 50 4.11 11.92 -6.24
N ILE A 51 3.42 12.77 -5.48
CA ILE A 51 2.67 13.91 -6.04
C ILE A 51 3.52 15.17 -6.06
N GLN A 52 4.12 15.53 -4.93
CA GLN A 52 4.82 16.78 -4.75
C GLN A 52 5.99 16.97 -5.74
N PRO A 53 6.85 15.96 -6.02
CA PRO A 53 7.93 16.13 -6.98
C PRO A 53 7.42 16.44 -8.39
N VAL A 54 6.28 15.83 -8.78
CA VAL A 54 5.68 16.01 -10.10
C VAL A 54 5.08 17.41 -10.27
N ILE A 55 4.32 17.89 -9.29
CA ILE A 55 3.66 19.20 -9.40
C ILE A 55 4.64 20.39 -9.31
N ASN A 56 5.84 20.16 -8.80
CA ASN A 56 6.91 21.17 -8.79
C ASN A 56 7.55 21.33 -10.18
N GLU A 57 7.49 20.31 -11.03
CA GLU A 57 8.18 20.28 -12.33
C GLU A 57 7.23 20.31 -13.54
N ARG A 58 5.92 20.03 -13.33
CA ARG A 58 4.92 19.90 -14.39
C ARG A 58 3.76 20.88 -14.22
N SER A 59 3.11 21.22 -15.32
CA SER A 59 1.79 21.88 -15.29
C SER A 59 0.74 20.96 -14.64
N LEU A 60 -0.13 21.50 -13.80
CA LEU A 60 -1.01 20.74 -12.90
C LEU A 60 -2.06 19.84 -13.57
N LEU A 61 -2.49 20.15 -14.80
CA LEU A 61 -3.65 19.49 -15.42
C LEU A 61 -3.46 17.98 -15.64
N LEU A 62 -2.35 17.57 -16.26
CA LEU A 62 -2.10 16.16 -16.57
C LEU A 62 -1.76 15.32 -15.33
N PRO A 63 -0.90 15.78 -14.38
CA PRO A 63 -0.69 15.11 -13.11
C PRO A 63 -1.98 14.88 -12.32
N PHE A 64 -2.85 15.90 -12.22
CA PHE A 64 -4.12 15.77 -11.51
C PHE A 64 -5.11 14.87 -12.23
N ALA A 65 -5.14 14.89 -13.56
CA ALA A 65 -5.93 13.94 -14.34
C ALA A 65 -5.45 12.49 -14.11
N ALA A 66 -4.14 12.27 -14.10
CA ALA A 66 -3.56 10.95 -13.82
C ALA A 66 -3.85 10.48 -12.38
N LEU A 67 -3.73 11.38 -11.40
CA LEU A 67 -4.09 11.15 -10.01
C LEU A 67 -5.56 10.71 -9.88
N PHE A 68 -6.48 11.48 -10.46
CA PHE A 68 -7.90 11.15 -10.43
C PHE A 68 -8.20 9.84 -11.17
N PHE A 69 -7.54 9.60 -12.31
CA PHE A 69 -7.71 8.37 -13.07
C PHE A 69 -7.24 7.13 -12.28
N GLY A 70 -6.17 7.24 -11.49
CA GLY A 70 -5.73 6.20 -10.57
C GLY A 70 -6.78 5.84 -9.53
N ALA A 71 -7.35 6.85 -8.87
CA ALA A 71 -8.45 6.67 -7.91
C ALA A 71 -9.70 6.04 -8.57
N LEU A 72 -10.06 6.52 -9.76
CA LEU A 72 -11.20 6.01 -10.53
C LEU A 72 -11.00 4.55 -10.90
N LEU A 73 -9.83 4.18 -11.46
CA LEU A 73 -9.57 2.82 -11.87
C LEU A 73 -9.59 1.87 -10.67
N TYR A 74 -8.98 2.27 -9.55
CA TYR A 74 -9.02 1.49 -8.31
C TYR A 74 -10.47 1.22 -7.87
N THR A 75 -11.30 2.27 -7.83
CA THR A 75 -12.71 2.17 -7.44
C THR A 75 -13.49 1.23 -8.37
N VAL A 76 -13.33 1.41 -9.69
CA VAL A 76 -14.02 0.60 -10.70
C VAL A 76 -13.59 -0.86 -10.63
N LEU A 77 -12.29 -1.13 -10.50
CA LEU A 77 -11.77 -2.49 -10.39
C LEU A 77 -12.33 -3.20 -9.18
N ILE A 78 -12.29 -2.58 -7.99
CA ILE A 78 -12.88 -3.17 -6.79
C ILE A 78 -14.38 -3.39 -6.96
N GLN A 79 -15.11 -2.43 -7.54
CA GLN A 79 -16.54 -2.58 -7.78
C GLN A 79 -16.86 -3.75 -8.72
N VAL A 80 -16.11 -3.88 -9.82
CA VAL A 80 -16.29 -4.97 -10.80
C VAL A 80 -15.95 -6.32 -10.17
N LEU A 81 -14.83 -6.43 -9.46
CA LEU A 81 -14.40 -7.66 -8.80
C LEU A 81 -15.38 -8.09 -7.68
N ASN A 82 -15.90 -7.12 -6.91
CA ASN A 82 -16.95 -7.37 -5.93
C ASN A 82 -18.24 -7.88 -6.59
N ARG A 83 -18.70 -7.23 -7.66
CA ARG A 83 -19.91 -7.64 -8.39
C ARG A 83 -19.78 -9.00 -9.05
N ALA A 84 -18.58 -9.33 -9.55
CA ALA A 84 -18.29 -10.62 -10.14
C ALA A 84 -18.27 -11.77 -9.11
N GLY A 85 -18.41 -11.47 -7.82
CA GLY A 85 -18.39 -12.48 -6.76
C GLY A 85 -17.03 -13.17 -6.62
N TRP A 86 -15.94 -12.49 -7.02
CA TRP A 86 -14.60 -13.04 -6.83
C TRP A 86 -14.34 -13.26 -5.34
N ILE A 87 -14.10 -14.53 -5.00
CA ILE A 87 -13.88 -14.98 -3.62
C ILE A 87 -12.64 -14.26 -3.08
N GLY A 88 -12.80 -13.53 -1.98
CA GLY A 88 -11.69 -12.82 -1.32
C GLY A 88 -11.64 -11.32 -1.52
N MET A 89 -12.78 -10.66 -1.77
CA MET A 89 -12.92 -9.19 -1.77
C MET A 89 -13.70 -8.64 -0.56
N ALA A 90 -13.87 -9.44 0.50
CA ALA A 90 -14.42 -8.94 1.76
C ALA A 90 -13.55 -7.82 2.36
N GLU A 91 -14.11 -7.03 3.27
CA GLU A 91 -13.33 -5.99 3.96
C GLU A 91 -12.16 -6.60 4.72
N GLY A 92 -10.97 -6.02 4.58
CA GLY A 92 -9.75 -6.57 5.18
C GLY A 92 -9.27 -7.88 4.55
N SER A 93 -9.76 -8.31 3.40
CA SER A 93 -9.34 -9.57 2.78
C SER A 93 -7.99 -9.47 2.04
N ALA A 94 -7.33 -10.61 1.86
CA ALA A 94 -6.09 -10.69 1.08
C ALA A 94 -6.25 -10.21 -0.38
N GLY A 95 -7.44 -10.32 -0.97
CA GLY A 95 -7.69 -9.79 -2.32
C GLY A 95 -7.76 -8.27 -2.35
N LYS A 96 -8.36 -7.62 -1.35
CA LYS A 96 -8.30 -6.15 -1.22
C LYS A 96 -6.86 -5.66 -1.01
N ILE A 97 -6.09 -6.34 -0.16
CA ILE A 97 -4.66 -6.04 0.04
C ILE A 97 -3.87 -6.20 -1.25
N LEU A 98 -4.16 -7.24 -2.04
CA LEU A 98 -3.54 -7.40 -3.34
C LEU A 98 -3.86 -6.22 -4.27
N MET A 99 -5.13 -5.81 -4.32
CA MET A 99 -5.57 -4.69 -5.18
C MET A 99 -4.95 -3.35 -4.76
N SER A 100 -4.89 -3.05 -3.46
CA SER A 100 -4.25 -1.83 -2.95
C SER A 100 -2.72 -1.90 -3.06
N GLY A 101 -2.13 -3.08 -2.87
CA GLY A 101 -0.70 -3.30 -2.93
C GLY A 101 -0.12 -3.21 -4.33
N VAL A 102 -0.88 -3.48 -5.40
CA VAL A 102 -0.38 -3.39 -6.79
C VAL A 102 0.10 -1.96 -7.13
N PRO A 103 -0.71 -0.90 -6.93
CA PRO A 103 -0.25 0.48 -7.08
C PRO A 103 0.98 0.82 -6.22
N GLU A 104 1.02 0.36 -4.97
CA GLU A 104 2.15 0.61 -4.05
C GLU A 104 3.44 -0.03 -4.57
N ASN A 105 3.38 -1.29 -4.98
CA ASN A 105 4.55 -2.00 -5.47
C ASN A 105 5.00 -1.48 -6.84
N LEU A 106 4.06 -1.08 -7.70
CA LEU A 106 4.37 -0.37 -8.93
C LEU A 106 5.14 0.94 -8.63
N ALA A 107 4.69 1.71 -7.63
CA ALA A 107 5.36 2.93 -7.20
C ALA A 107 6.78 2.68 -6.67
N ILE A 108 7.02 1.58 -5.95
CA ILE A 108 8.36 1.15 -5.55
C ILE A 108 9.25 0.86 -6.77
N GLY A 109 8.72 0.20 -7.80
CA GLY A 109 9.46 -0.05 -9.03
C GLY A 109 9.83 1.24 -9.77
N LEU A 110 8.86 2.16 -9.87
CA LEU A 110 9.02 3.47 -10.52
C LEU A 110 9.97 4.39 -9.75
N SER A 111 9.95 4.37 -8.41
CA SER A 111 10.80 5.24 -7.57
C SER A 111 12.28 4.98 -7.79
N LEU A 112 12.67 3.75 -8.14
CA LEU A 112 14.06 3.45 -8.47
C LEU A 112 14.57 4.21 -9.71
N ILE A 113 13.67 4.75 -10.54
CA ILE A 113 13.99 5.54 -11.73
C ILE A 113 13.91 7.01 -11.36
N GLY A 114 15.06 7.70 -11.28
CA GLY A 114 15.11 9.16 -11.12
C GLY A 114 14.87 9.70 -9.70
N PHE A 115 14.50 8.89 -8.69
CA PHE A 115 14.48 9.37 -7.30
C PHE A 115 15.84 9.21 -6.62
N SER A 116 16.07 10.03 -5.61
CA SER A 116 17.17 9.86 -4.68
C SER A 116 16.96 8.61 -3.81
N ALA A 117 18.06 8.02 -3.30
CA ALA A 117 18.02 6.88 -2.37
C ALA A 117 17.13 7.13 -1.15
N ILE A 118 17.00 8.40 -0.83
CA ILE A 118 16.36 8.91 0.34
C ILE A 118 14.82 8.96 0.15
N GLN A 119 14.34 9.55 -0.95
CA GLN A 119 12.93 9.50 -1.35
C GLN A 119 12.41 8.07 -1.46
N ILE A 120 13.24 7.18 -2.02
CA ILE A 120 12.95 5.74 -2.11
C ILE A 120 12.76 5.15 -0.70
N SER A 121 13.62 5.52 0.25
CA SER A 121 13.59 5.01 1.62
C SER A 121 12.36 5.50 2.39
N ALA A 122 11.96 6.76 2.23
CA ALA A 122 10.76 7.33 2.86
C ALA A 122 9.47 6.63 2.36
N LEU A 123 9.34 6.46 1.04
CA LEU A 123 8.21 5.77 0.43
C LEU A 123 8.15 4.30 0.86
N VAL A 124 9.25 3.56 0.71
CA VAL A 124 9.30 2.13 1.04
C VAL A 124 9.14 1.92 2.54
N GLY A 125 9.73 2.77 3.39
CA GLY A 125 9.58 2.70 4.83
C GLY A 125 8.12 2.79 5.27
N SER A 126 7.36 3.70 4.65
CA SER A 126 5.93 3.85 4.92
C SER A 126 5.12 2.63 4.48
N ILE A 127 5.44 2.05 3.31
CA ILE A 127 4.81 0.81 2.80
C ILE A 127 5.17 -0.40 3.68
N LEU A 128 6.40 -0.48 4.20
CA LEU A 128 6.81 -1.55 5.12
C LEU A 128 6.00 -1.50 6.42
N VAL A 129 5.83 -0.30 6.97
CA VAL A 129 5.04 -0.08 8.18
C VAL A 129 3.56 -0.43 7.95
N SER A 130 3.03 -0.23 6.75
CA SER A 130 1.64 -0.57 6.42
C SER A 130 1.40 -2.06 6.15
N ASN A 131 2.35 -2.73 5.52
CA ASN A 131 2.19 -4.14 5.15
C ASN A 131 1.99 -5.08 6.34
N VAL A 132 2.66 -4.84 7.47
CA VAL A 132 2.56 -5.69 8.67
C VAL A 132 1.13 -5.72 9.24
N PRO A 133 0.52 -4.59 9.65
CA PRO A 133 -0.83 -4.61 10.24
C PRO A 133 -1.90 -5.06 9.25
N TRP A 134 -1.75 -4.75 7.95
CA TRP A 134 -2.71 -5.19 6.94
C TRP A 134 -2.67 -6.69 6.74
N ALA A 135 -1.47 -7.27 6.60
CA ALA A 135 -1.33 -8.71 6.44
C ALA A 135 -1.82 -9.49 7.66
N ALA A 136 -1.58 -8.94 8.85
CA ALA A 136 -2.14 -9.46 10.09
C ALA A 136 -3.68 -9.46 10.04
N ASN A 137 -4.30 -8.32 9.69
CA ASN A 137 -5.76 -8.21 9.60
C ASN A 137 -6.40 -9.18 8.63
N ALA A 138 -5.87 -9.28 7.41
CA ALA A 138 -6.38 -10.24 6.43
C ALA A 138 -6.19 -11.68 6.86
N THR A 139 -5.05 -11.99 7.49
CA THR A 139 -4.81 -13.34 7.99
C THR A 139 -5.81 -13.71 9.08
N ARG A 140 -6.15 -12.78 9.99
CA ARG A 140 -7.20 -13.00 10.99
C ARG A 140 -8.54 -13.30 10.32
N GLY A 141 -8.96 -12.48 9.36
CA GLY A 141 -10.21 -12.70 8.64
C GLY A 141 -10.27 -14.08 7.96
N MET A 142 -9.13 -14.58 7.45
CA MET A 142 -9.04 -15.93 6.90
C MET A 142 -9.17 -17.03 7.96
N ILE A 143 -8.57 -16.85 9.13
CA ILE A 143 -8.69 -17.77 10.26
C ILE A 143 -10.14 -17.82 10.75
N ASP A 144 -10.76 -16.66 10.93
CA ASP A 144 -12.16 -16.53 11.38
C ASP A 144 -13.14 -17.13 10.37
N SER A 145 -12.78 -17.13 9.08
CA SER A 145 -13.51 -17.80 8.00
C SER A 145 -13.23 -19.31 7.89
N GLY A 146 -12.46 -19.89 8.83
CA GLY A 146 -12.17 -21.32 8.89
C GLY A 146 -11.16 -21.82 7.84
N HIS A 147 -10.36 -20.95 7.24
CA HIS A 147 -9.33 -21.38 6.29
C HIS A 147 -8.17 -22.12 6.97
N SER A 148 -7.68 -23.19 6.32
CA SER A 148 -6.52 -23.95 6.80
C SER A 148 -5.23 -23.15 6.67
N ARG A 149 -4.23 -23.44 7.52
CA ARG A 149 -2.90 -22.81 7.47
C ARG A 149 -2.23 -22.94 6.10
N ALA A 150 -2.42 -24.08 5.42
CA ALA A 150 -1.91 -24.28 4.07
C ALA A 150 -2.54 -23.33 3.05
N ARG A 151 -3.86 -23.08 3.16
CA ARG A 151 -4.57 -22.13 2.28
C ARG A 151 -4.15 -20.69 2.56
N ILE A 152 -3.93 -20.33 3.82
CA ILE A 152 -3.38 -19.01 4.21
C ILE A 152 -2.00 -18.82 3.59
N ALA A 153 -1.09 -19.79 3.75
CA ALA A 153 0.25 -19.73 3.19
C ALA A 153 0.24 -19.63 1.65
N ALA A 154 -0.58 -20.44 0.97
CA ALA A 154 -0.71 -20.39 -0.48
C ALA A 154 -1.25 -19.04 -0.98
N THR A 155 -2.22 -18.45 -0.27
CA THR A 155 -2.78 -17.14 -0.60
C THR A 155 -1.70 -16.06 -0.49
N TRP A 156 -0.95 -16.03 0.60
CA TRP A 156 0.12 -15.05 0.80
C TRP A 156 1.29 -15.22 -0.17
N ALA A 157 1.65 -16.45 -0.53
CA ALA A 157 2.62 -16.69 -1.58
C ALA A 157 2.16 -16.11 -2.93
N GLY A 158 0.89 -16.27 -3.28
CA GLY A 158 0.29 -15.67 -4.48
C GLY A 158 0.28 -14.14 -4.45
N VAL A 159 -0.13 -13.55 -3.32
CA VAL A 159 -0.10 -12.09 -3.12
C VAL A 159 1.32 -11.56 -3.30
N ILE A 160 2.30 -12.14 -2.59
CA ILE A 160 3.70 -11.73 -2.68
C ILE A 160 4.22 -11.83 -4.11
N ALA A 161 3.91 -12.91 -4.84
CA ALA A 161 4.37 -13.09 -6.21
C ALA A 161 3.82 -12.00 -7.14
N ILE A 162 2.54 -11.66 -7.03
CA ILE A 162 1.90 -10.62 -7.86
C ILE A 162 2.45 -9.23 -7.50
N LEU A 163 2.61 -8.93 -6.21
CA LEU A 163 3.16 -7.65 -5.77
C LEU A 163 4.63 -7.48 -6.19
N ALA A 164 5.44 -8.54 -6.08
CA ALA A 164 6.80 -8.55 -6.61
C ALA A 164 6.82 -8.31 -8.13
N ALA A 165 5.92 -8.93 -8.88
CA ALA A 165 5.79 -8.71 -10.31
C ALA A 165 5.42 -7.24 -10.63
N ALA A 166 4.52 -6.62 -9.87
CA ALA A 166 4.18 -5.21 -10.03
C ALA A 166 5.41 -4.29 -9.85
N ALA A 167 6.25 -4.55 -8.84
CA ALA A 167 7.50 -3.80 -8.64
C ALA A 167 8.51 -4.02 -9.78
N ILE A 168 8.64 -5.26 -10.28
CA ILE A 168 9.48 -5.58 -11.43
C ILE A 168 9.00 -4.84 -12.68
N ILE A 169 7.69 -4.84 -12.94
CA ILE A 169 7.07 -4.11 -14.05
C ILE A 169 7.32 -2.61 -13.91
N GLY A 170 7.14 -2.04 -12.71
CA GLY A 170 7.41 -0.63 -12.45
C GLY A 170 8.84 -0.23 -12.81
N ARG A 171 9.82 -1.07 -12.48
CA ARG A 171 11.24 -0.80 -12.77
C ARG A 171 11.61 -1.04 -14.24
N TYR A 172 11.31 -2.23 -14.75
CA TYR A 172 11.85 -2.68 -16.04
C TYR A 172 10.90 -2.40 -17.21
N GLY A 173 9.59 -2.37 -16.96
CA GLY A 173 8.60 -2.02 -17.98
C GLY A 173 8.67 -0.55 -18.40
N PHE A 174 9.11 0.34 -17.50
CA PHE A 174 9.15 1.79 -17.73
C PHE A 174 10.57 2.38 -17.73
N GLY A 175 11.62 1.56 -17.72
CA GLY A 175 13.01 2.04 -17.65
C GLY A 175 13.48 2.91 -18.83
N GLN A 176 12.76 2.88 -19.95
CA GLN A 176 13.01 3.69 -21.15
C GLN A 176 11.88 4.71 -21.42
N ALA A 177 10.93 4.85 -20.49
CA ALA A 177 9.82 5.78 -20.65
C ALA A 177 10.32 7.23 -20.50
N HIS A 178 9.64 8.14 -21.19
CA HIS A 178 9.91 9.57 -21.04
C HIS A 178 9.56 10.05 -19.62
N GLU A 179 10.30 11.02 -19.08
CA GLU A 179 10.09 11.50 -17.70
C GLU A 179 8.64 11.91 -17.41
N ALA A 180 7.98 12.54 -18.38
CA ALA A 180 6.58 12.93 -18.24
C ALA A 180 5.66 11.73 -18.01
N VAL A 181 5.93 10.59 -18.65
CA VAL A 181 5.16 9.36 -18.47
C VAL A 181 5.39 8.78 -17.07
N LEU A 182 6.64 8.79 -16.59
CA LEU A 182 6.97 8.35 -15.24
C LEU A 182 6.23 9.18 -14.19
N ASP A 183 6.20 10.49 -14.38
CA ASP A 183 5.49 11.42 -13.50
C ASP A 183 3.98 11.16 -13.45
N TYR A 184 3.36 10.94 -14.62
CA TYR A 184 1.94 10.61 -14.67
C TYR A 184 1.65 9.25 -14.03
N LEU A 185 2.54 8.26 -14.18
CA LEU A 185 2.41 6.96 -13.51
C LEU A 185 2.56 7.07 -11.99
N ARG A 186 3.45 7.95 -11.49
CA ARG A 186 3.60 8.23 -10.05
C ARG A 186 2.33 8.86 -9.49
N CYS A 187 1.79 9.89 -10.13
CA CYS A 187 0.51 10.48 -9.72
C CYS A 187 -0.63 9.47 -9.81
N PHE A 188 -0.69 8.66 -10.86
CA PHE A 188 -1.68 7.59 -10.98
C PHE A 188 -1.60 6.61 -9.80
N ALA A 189 -0.41 6.12 -9.45
CA ALA A 189 -0.21 5.22 -8.32
C ALA A 189 -0.63 5.89 -7.00
N ALA A 190 -0.25 7.14 -6.78
CA ALA A 190 -0.63 7.91 -5.60
C ALA A 190 -2.16 8.04 -5.48
N GLY A 191 -2.86 8.27 -6.58
CA GLY A 191 -4.32 8.40 -6.59
C GLY A 191 -5.02 7.11 -6.21
N ALA A 192 -4.53 5.98 -6.74
CA ALA A 192 -5.02 4.66 -6.36
C ALA A 192 -4.76 4.36 -4.88
N ILE A 193 -3.55 4.68 -4.36
CA ILE A 193 -3.19 4.49 -2.94
C ILE A 193 -4.11 5.33 -2.04
N ILE A 194 -4.26 6.62 -2.32
CA ILE A 194 -5.09 7.51 -1.50
C ILE A 194 -6.57 7.06 -1.53
N CYS A 195 -7.05 6.63 -2.68
CA CYS A 195 -8.39 6.08 -2.81
C CYS A 195 -8.56 4.80 -1.98
N ALA A 196 -7.61 3.85 -2.06
CA ALA A 196 -7.58 2.64 -1.25
C ALA A 196 -7.63 2.94 0.25
N LEU A 197 -6.83 3.91 0.69
CA LEU A 197 -6.82 4.34 2.08
C LEU A 197 -8.20 4.85 2.52
N ALA A 198 -8.85 5.67 1.69
CA ALA A 198 -10.13 6.27 1.99
C ALA A 198 -11.31 5.27 2.02
N VAL A 199 -11.32 4.28 1.13
CA VAL A 199 -12.47 3.39 0.97
C VAL A 199 -12.34 2.07 1.73
N ASP A 200 -11.12 1.60 1.97
CA ASP A 200 -10.87 0.29 2.57
C ASP A 200 -10.15 0.38 3.92
N VAL A 201 -9.09 1.17 4.01
CA VAL A 201 -8.20 1.12 5.19
C VAL A 201 -8.74 1.95 6.35
N PHE A 202 -9.07 3.22 6.13
CA PHE A 202 -9.59 4.07 7.20
C PHE A 202 -10.96 3.57 7.70
N PRO A 203 -11.95 3.26 6.84
CA PRO A 203 -13.23 2.75 7.34
C PRO A 203 -13.07 1.52 8.24
N GLN A 204 -12.14 0.63 7.91
CA GLN A 204 -11.83 -0.53 8.74
C GLN A 204 -11.20 -0.16 10.07
N ALA A 205 -10.18 0.71 10.06
CA ALA A 205 -9.45 1.10 11.27
C ALA A 205 -10.38 1.76 12.31
N PHE A 206 -11.32 2.58 11.85
CA PHE A 206 -12.22 3.35 12.71
C PHE A 206 -13.38 2.53 13.31
N LYS A 207 -13.58 1.27 12.91
CA LYS A 207 -14.65 0.41 13.46
C LYS A 207 -14.50 0.05 14.93
N THR A 208 -13.26 -0.03 15.44
CA THR A 208 -13.00 -0.54 16.79
C THR A 208 -12.97 0.57 17.84
N ASP A 209 -12.25 1.66 17.57
CA ASP A 209 -12.11 2.82 18.47
C ASP A 209 -11.77 4.09 17.67
N GLU A 210 -12.75 4.95 17.42
CA GLU A 210 -12.57 6.14 16.58
C GLU A 210 -11.56 7.14 17.16
N ARG A 211 -11.50 7.29 18.50
CA ARG A 211 -10.69 8.32 19.15
C ARG A 211 -9.20 7.97 19.11
N LEU A 212 -8.86 6.76 19.52
CA LEU A 212 -7.47 6.29 19.46
C LEU A 212 -6.99 6.14 18.02
N THR A 213 -7.88 5.75 17.10
CA THR A 213 -7.57 5.60 15.67
C THR A 213 -7.26 6.95 15.02
N GLY A 214 -7.99 8.01 15.38
CA GLY A 214 -7.65 9.38 14.95
C GLY A 214 -6.26 9.82 15.43
N LEU A 215 -5.94 9.56 16.70
CA LEU A 215 -4.60 9.85 17.26
C LEU A 215 -3.49 9.00 16.61
N ALA A 216 -3.79 7.75 16.27
CA ALA A 216 -2.86 6.87 15.57
C ALA A 216 -2.60 7.37 14.14
N THR A 217 -3.63 7.85 13.43
CA THR A 217 -3.50 8.42 12.09
C THR A 217 -2.53 9.59 12.08
N ILE A 218 -2.69 10.54 13.02
CA ILE A 218 -1.77 11.68 13.12
C ILE A 218 -0.36 11.24 13.55
N ALA A 219 -0.22 10.23 14.40
CA ALA A 219 1.09 9.66 14.72
C ALA A 219 1.79 9.08 13.47
N GLY A 220 1.03 8.44 12.58
CA GLY A 220 1.50 7.99 11.28
C GLY A 220 1.98 9.12 10.38
N VAL A 221 1.18 10.19 10.29
CA VAL A 221 1.55 11.43 9.57
C VAL A 221 2.85 12.00 10.11
N ILE A 222 2.98 12.13 11.44
CA ILE A 222 4.20 12.63 12.10
C ILE A 222 5.40 11.73 11.78
N LEU A 223 5.22 10.41 11.81
CA LEU A 223 6.28 9.46 11.48
C LEU A 223 6.77 9.64 10.03
N ALA A 224 5.85 9.73 9.07
CA ALA A 224 6.21 9.94 7.66
C ALA A 224 6.91 11.29 7.44
N LEU A 225 6.44 12.36 8.10
CA LEU A 225 7.10 13.67 8.05
C LEU A 225 8.50 13.64 8.69
N ALA A 226 8.65 12.98 9.83
CA ALA A 226 9.94 12.83 10.49
C ALA A 226 10.93 12.06 9.59
N LEU A 227 10.46 10.98 8.94
CA LEU A 227 11.24 10.25 7.95
C LEU A 227 11.62 11.14 6.76
N ASN A 228 10.69 11.94 6.24
CA ASN A 228 10.95 12.87 5.13
C ASN A 228 11.90 14.02 5.50
N GLN A 229 12.00 14.43 6.77
CA GLN A 229 12.92 15.50 7.21
C GLN A 229 14.36 15.05 7.39
N ILE A 230 14.57 13.79 7.79
CA ILE A 230 15.90 13.15 7.81
C ILE A 230 16.27 12.56 6.46
N SER A 231 15.38 12.76 5.47
CA SER A 231 15.52 12.34 4.10
C SER A 231 16.07 13.49 3.24
#